data_AF-A0A397F8I2-F1
#
_entry.id   AF-A0A397F8I2-F1
#
_cell.length_a   1.000
_cell.length_b   1.000
_cell.length_c   1.000
_cell.angle_alpha   90.00
_cell.angle_beta   90.00
_cell.angle_gamma   90.00
#
_symmetry.space_group_name_H-M   'P 1'
#
loop_
_entity.id
_entity.type
_entity.pdbx_description
1 polymer ?
#
loop_
_entity_poly.entity_id
_entity_poly.type
_entity_poly.pdbx_seq_one_letter_code
_entity_poly.pdbx_strand_id
1 'polypeptide(L)'
;MQVQRLQRSVYALEVMLGKAKRQHHSHDGALPWEDVAKALQDDMLEHVREHRVMRQHVEQHRRLCNALQAWIHTMFPPERTLSSELGTWRNCYLFQGSDDARHQAQTWMVQQAYHNTRRAMSTFAFPDTMETCVDVAVTVDDNRMTIQGAVQCTFPHSLHKLSRALWVVENTFTDYVRDRRMPTRSQVQVLDDVRVIYHREQDPSPRQRIQKNSLHGQIEDRDATTTVFRTIVHDEAFPSQSATEWILDSSEWYVAERVGPTTTRLRALYTMQHPETCTGTVPMETLANAMQIPIDERMRERLCARLQHGHARQRRLYLAFVEKVLLALVEIPKWGTQI
;
A
#
# COMPACT_ATOMS: atom_id res chain seq x y z
N MET A 1 -20.89 -51.81 50.19
CA MET A 1 -20.83 -50.44 50.77
C MET A 1 -19.46 -50.07 51.37
N GLN A 2 -18.63 -51.01 51.84
CA GLN A 2 -17.29 -50.71 52.41
C GLN A 2 -16.22 -50.33 51.37
N VAL A 3 -16.23 -50.95 50.18
CA VAL A 3 -15.22 -50.69 49.12
C VAL A 3 -15.24 -49.25 48.61
N GLN A 4 -16.43 -48.66 48.42
CA GLN A 4 -16.55 -47.25 48.00
C GLN A 4 -16.10 -46.25 49.08
N ARG A 5 -16.23 -46.59 50.38
CA ARG A 5 -15.70 -45.77 51.48
C ARG A 5 -14.18 -45.79 51.52
N LEU A 6 -13.57 -46.95 51.24
CA LEU A 6 -12.12 -47.09 51.16
C LEU A 6 -11.56 -46.34 49.95
N GLN A 7 -12.20 -46.42 48.78
CA GLN A 7 -11.79 -45.65 47.59
C GLN A 7 -11.85 -44.13 47.83
N ARG A 8 -12.89 -43.63 48.49
CA ARG A 8 -12.98 -42.22 48.88
C ARG A 8 -11.91 -41.82 49.89
N SER A 9 -11.57 -42.71 50.81
CA SER A 9 -10.52 -42.45 51.81
C SER A 9 -9.13 -42.46 51.18
N VAL A 10 -8.85 -43.37 50.25
CA VAL A 10 -7.60 -43.40 49.47
C VAL A 10 -7.46 -42.11 48.66
N TYR A 11 -8.52 -41.71 47.94
CA TYR A 11 -8.50 -40.46 47.17
C TYR A 11 -8.28 -39.23 48.07
N ALA A 12 -8.95 -39.17 49.24
CA ALA A 12 -8.75 -38.08 50.19
C ALA A 12 -7.31 -38.07 50.76
N LEU A 13 -6.74 -39.24 51.03
CA LEU A 13 -5.36 -39.39 51.49
C LEU A 13 -4.36 -38.98 50.41
N GLU A 14 -4.57 -39.37 49.15
CA GLU A 14 -3.72 -38.97 48.00
C GLU A 14 -3.72 -37.44 47.81
N VAL A 15 -4.88 -36.80 47.93
CA VAL A 15 -5.00 -35.34 47.86
C VAL A 15 -4.27 -34.66 49.02
N MET A 16 -4.38 -35.19 50.25
CA MET A 16 -3.64 -34.66 51.40
C MET A 16 -2.13 -34.86 51.27
N LEU A 17 -1.69 -35.99 50.73
CA LEU A 17 -0.28 -36.30 50.49
C LEU A 17 0.31 -35.38 49.39
N GLY A 18 -0.46 -35.07 48.35
CA GLY A 18 -0.09 -34.09 47.32
C GLY A 18 0.06 -32.68 47.88
N LYS A 19 -0.79 -32.26 48.83
CA LYS A 19 -0.67 -30.97 49.52
C LYS A 19 0.52 -30.92 50.47
N ALA A 20 0.75 -31.98 51.25
CA ALA A 20 1.88 -32.07 52.18
C ALA A 20 3.23 -32.06 51.45
N LYS A 21 3.36 -32.78 50.32
CA LYS A 21 4.57 -32.73 49.49
C LYS A 21 4.87 -31.31 48.99
N ARG A 22 3.87 -30.60 48.48
CA ARG A 22 4.04 -29.21 48.01
C ARG A 22 4.45 -28.26 49.15
N GLN A 23 3.91 -28.44 50.35
CA GLN A 23 4.28 -27.64 51.54
C GLN A 23 5.68 -27.97 52.07
N HIS A 24 6.12 -29.23 51.95
CA HIS A 24 7.47 -29.64 52.33
C HIS A 24 8.52 -29.07 51.37
N HIS A 25 8.26 -29.13 50.05
CA HIS A 25 9.14 -28.55 49.04
C HIS A 25 9.26 -27.02 49.10
N SER A 26 8.25 -26.32 49.62
CA SER A 26 8.34 -24.86 49.85
C SER A 26 9.22 -24.46 51.04
N HIS A 27 9.56 -25.38 51.94
CA HIS A 27 10.32 -25.09 53.16
C HIS A 27 11.85 -25.27 52.98
N ASP A 28 12.28 -26.03 51.97
CA ASP A 28 13.70 -26.34 51.67
C ASP A 28 14.35 -25.37 50.67
N GLY A 29 13.62 -24.40 50.12
CA GLY A 29 14.14 -23.40 49.18
C GLY A 29 14.67 -23.95 47.84
N ALA A 30 14.68 -25.27 47.66
CA ALA A 30 15.09 -25.95 46.44
C ALA A 30 13.86 -26.20 45.54
N LEU A 31 13.88 -25.63 44.34
CA LEU A 31 12.88 -25.91 43.30
C LEU A 31 12.85 -27.41 43.00
N PRO A 32 11.66 -28.03 42.86
CA PRO A 32 11.55 -29.43 42.48
C PRO A 32 12.30 -29.69 41.17
N TRP A 33 13.15 -30.72 41.14
CA TRP A 33 13.96 -31.03 39.96
C TRP A 33 13.09 -31.38 38.73
N GLU A 34 11.85 -31.80 38.95
CA GLU A 34 10.84 -31.98 37.91
C GLU A 34 10.47 -30.64 37.22
N ASP A 35 10.29 -29.58 38.01
CA ASP A 35 10.00 -28.24 37.49
C ASP A 35 11.23 -27.65 36.77
N VAL A 36 12.44 -27.90 37.30
CA VAL A 36 13.70 -27.49 36.64
C VAL A 36 13.90 -28.23 35.32
N ALA A 37 13.68 -29.55 35.28
CA ALA A 37 13.78 -30.34 34.07
C ALA A 37 12.74 -29.92 33.01
N LYS A 38 11.53 -29.56 33.44
CA LYS A 38 10.49 -29.04 32.56
C LYS A 38 10.85 -27.65 32.02
N ALA A 39 11.34 -26.75 32.86
CA ALA A 39 11.81 -25.43 32.41
C ALA A 39 12.97 -25.57 31.39
N LEU A 40 13.92 -26.48 31.63
CA LEU A 40 15.00 -26.76 30.67
C LEU A 40 14.48 -27.37 29.36
N GLN A 41 13.46 -28.22 29.42
CA GLN A 41 12.82 -28.76 28.23
C GLN A 41 12.10 -27.68 27.43
N ASP A 42 11.39 -26.78 28.11
CA ASP A 42 10.67 -25.66 27.49
C ASP A 42 11.66 -24.67 26.85
N ASP A 43 12.74 -24.29 27.55
CA ASP A 43 13.84 -23.46 27.02
C ASP A 43 14.52 -24.12 25.81
N MET A 44 14.75 -25.44 25.86
CA MET A 44 15.33 -26.18 24.73
C MET A 44 14.41 -26.14 23.51
N LEU A 45 13.10 -26.30 23.70
CA LEU A 45 12.13 -26.21 22.61
C LEU A 45 12.05 -24.80 22.03
N GLU A 46 12.15 -23.76 22.86
CA GLU A 46 12.23 -22.38 22.43
C GLU A 46 13.49 -22.13 21.59
N HIS A 47 14.68 -22.52 22.08
CA HIS A 47 15.92 -22.39 21.33
C HIS A 47 15.94 -23.17 20.02
N VAL A 48 15.32 -24.36 19.96
CA VAL A 48 15.19 -25.12 18.71
C VAL A 48 14.29 -24.40 17.70
N ARG A 49 13.21 -23.75 18.17
CA ARG A 49 12.35 -22.93 17.31
C ARG A 49 13.09 -21.69 16.80
N GLU A 50 13.77 -20.97 17.69
CA GLU A 50 14.60 -19.81 17.33
C GLU A 50 15.68 -20.18 16.31
N HIS A 51 16.41 -21.26 16.55
CA HIS A 51 17.46 -21.73 15.65
C HIS A 51 16.89 -22.11 14.28
N ARG A 52 15.70 -22.72 14.23
CA ARG A 52 15.02 -23.04 12.96
C ARG A 52 14.63 -21.78 12.19
N VAL A 53 14.07 -20.78 12.87
CA VAL A 53 13.71 -19.48 12.29
C VAL A 53 14.96 -18.76 11.78
N MET A 54 16.03 -18.72 12.58
CA MET A 54 17.29 -18.08 12.21
C MET A 54 17.93 -18.76 11.00
N ARG A 55 17.91 -20.10 10.92
CA ARG A 55 18.36 -20.83 9.73
C ARG A 55 17.53 -20.51 8.48
N GLN A 56 16.22 -20.32 8.62
CA GLN A 56 15.38 -19.88 7.51
C GLN A 56 15.78 -18.47 7.04
N HIS A 57 16.00 -17.53 7.95
CA HIS A 57 16.49 -16.20 7.62
C HIS A 57 17.84 -16.25 6.88
N VAL A 58 18.80 -17.05 7.36
CA VAL A 58 20.12 -17.19 6.71
C VAL A 58 19.99 -17.71 5.29
N GLU A 59 19.17 -18.75 5.07
CA GLU A 59 18.97 -19.30 3.73
C GLU A 59 18.25 -18.30 2.80
N GLN A 60 17.30 -17.54 3.31
CA GLN A 60 16.64 -16.47 2.59
C GLN A 60 17.62 -15.36 2.17
N HIS A 61 18.46 -14.88 3.09
CA HIS A 61 19.47 -13.87 2.80
C HIS A 61 20.51 -14.38 1.81
N ARG A 62 20.91 -15.66 1.91
CA ARG A 62 21.82 -16.30 0.95
C ARG A 62 21.24 -16.32 -0.47
N ARG A 63 19.95 -16.67 -0.60
CA ARG A 63 19.24 -16.63 -1.90
C ARG A 63 19.17 -15.22 -2.46
N LEU A 64 18.88 -14.23 -1.61
CA LEU A 64 18.85 -12.82 -2.00
C LEU A 64 20.24 -12.35 -2.49
N CYS A 65 21.30 -12.64 -1.75
CA CYS A 65 22.67 -12.31 -2.15
C CYS A 65 23.04 -12.93 -3.49
N ASN A 66 22.71 -14.19 -3.72
CA ASN A 66 22.97 -14.86 -5.00
C ASN A 66 22.19 -14.21 -6.16
N ALA A 67 20.93 -13.85 -5.94
CA ALA A 67 20.12 -13.16 -6.95
C ALA A 67 20.69 -11.76 -7.26
N LEU A 68 21.06 -10.98 -6.23
CA LEU A 68 21.69 -9.67 -6.39
C LEU A 68 23.05 -9.78 -7.10
N GLN A 69 23.86 -10.77 -6.74
CA GLN A 69 25.16 -11.00 -7.36
C GLN A 69 25.02 -11.39 -8.84
N ALA A 70 24.08 -12.27 -9.17
CA ALA A 70 23.76 -12.61 -10.56
C ALA A 70 23.29 -11.36 -11.34
N TRP A 71 22.44 -10.53 -10.73
CA TRP A 71 21.97 -9.28 -11.33
C TRP A 71 23.08 -8.24 -11.52
N ILE A 72 24.01 -8.10 -10.56
CA ILE A 72 25.18 -7.22 -10.69
C ILE A 72 26.08 -7.70 -11.83
N HIS A 73 26.29 -9.02 -11.95
CA HIS A 73 27.12 -9.59 -13.02
C HIS A 73 26.46 -9.49 -14.42
N THR A 74 25.13 -9.40 -14.51
CA THR A 74 24.44 -9.10 -15.78
C THR A 74 24.39 -7.60 -16.09
N MET A 75 24.60 -6.73 -15.09
CA MET A 75 24.79 -5.29 -15.28
C MET A 75 26.25 -4.94 -15.60
N PHE A 76 26.73 -5.34 -16.78
CA PHE A 76 27.75 -4.52 -17.44
C PHE A 76 27.12 -3.13 -17.69
N PRO A 77 27.74 -2.03 -17.25
CA PRO A 77 27.10 -0.74 -17.34
C PRO A 77 27.00 -0.34 -18.81
N PRO A 78 25.81 0.00 -19.36
CA PRO A 78 25.82 0.98 -20.43
C PRO A 78 26.45 2.25 -19.83
N GLU A 79 27.39 2.88 -20.55
CA GLU A 79 28.09 4.13 -20.15
C GLU A 79 27.14 5.29 -19.77
N ARG A 80 25.84 5.11 -19.99
CA ARG A 80 24.77 5.99 -19.55
C ARG A 80 24.06 5.33 -18.37
N THR A 81 24.34 5.78 -17.16
CA THR A 81 23.38 5.64 -16.06
C THR A 81 22.03 6.13 -16.57
N LEU A 82 21.06 5.22 -16.65
CA LEU A 82 19.69 5.58 -17.00
C LEU A 82 19.26 6.72 -16.09
N SER A 83 18.88 7.84 -16.68
CA SER A 83 18.66 9.06 -15.91
C SER A 83 17.62 8.81 -14.82
N SER A 84 17.97 9.16 -13.57
CA SER A 84 17.00 9.25 -12.48
C SER A 84 15.85 10.22 -12.83
N GLU A 85 16.08 11.09 -13.82
CA GLU A 85 15.18 12.13 -14.32
C GLU A 85 14.06 11.58 -15.23
N LEU A 86 14.12 10.32 -15.66
CA LEU A 86 13.07 9.69 -16.46
C LEU A 86 12.37 8.59 -15.66
N GLY A 87 11.04 8.54 -15.73
CA GLY A 87 10.30 7.36 -15.27
C GLY A 87 10.75 6.16 -16.08
N THR A 88 11.59 5.30 -15.50
CA THR A 88 12.07 4.09 -16.17
C THR A 88 11.24 2.88 -15.73
N TRP A 89 11.36 1.79 -16.48
CA TRP A 89 10.76 0.48 -16.17
C TRP A 89 10.93 0.05 -14.70
N ARG A 90 12.02 0.49 -14.05
CA ARG A 90 12.32 0.21 -12.64
C ARG A 90 11.25 0.70 -11.66
N ASN A 91 10.47 1.70 -12.05
CA ASN A 91 9.46 2.34 -11.21
C ASN A 91 8.06 1.73 -11.42
N CYS A 92 7.94 0.71 -12.27
CA CYS A 92 6.66 0.06 -12.59
C CYS A 92 6.80 -1.44 -12.89
N TYR A 93 7.92 -2.06 -12.52
CA TYR A 93 8.20 -3.48 -12.73
C TYR A 93 8.43 -4.18 -11.39
N LEU A 94 7.76 -5.31 -11.19
CA LEU A 94 7.87 -6.15 -10.02
C LEU A 94 8.26 -7.58 -10.43
N PHE A 95 9.42 -8.02 -9.95
CA PHE A 95 9.98 -9.33 -10.28
C PHE A 95 9.24 -10.46 -9.56
N GLN A 96 9.36 -11.70 -10.07
CA GLN A 96 8.58 -12.84 -9.57
C GLN A 96 8.84 -13.11 -8.09
N GLY A 97 10.12 -13.25 -7.69
CA GLY A 97 10.59 -13.18 -6.29
C GLY A 97 9.93 -14.12 -5.26
N SER A 98 10.41 -14.09 -4.02
CA SER A 98 9.64 -14.55 -2.86
C SER A 98 8.76 -13.42 -2.34
N ASP A 99 7.72 -13.73 -1.55
CA ASP A 99 6.80 -12.72 -1.00
C ASP A 99 7.53 -11.60 -0.25
N ASP A 100 8.49 -11.95 0.61
CA ASP A 100 9.29 -10.96 1.34
C ASP A 100 10.15 -10.07 0.41
N ALA A 101 10.72 -10.66 -0.66
CA ALA A 101 11.53 -9.91 -1.62
C ALA A 101 10.66 -8.95 -2.43
N ARG A 102 9.45 -9.38 -2.80
CA ARG A 102 8.46 -8.53 -3.47
C ARG A 102 7.96 -7.42 -2.56
N HIS A 103 7.68 -7.71 -1.30
CA HIS A 103 7.29 -6.70 -0.31
C HIS A 103 8.40 -5.65 -0.11
N GLN A 104 9.65 -6.09 -0.05
CA GLN A 104 10.80 -5.20 0.00
C GLN A 104 10.92 -4.34 -1.27
N ALA A 105 10.66 -4.91 -2.45
CA ALA A 105 10.65 -4.18 -3.71
C ALA A 105 9.53 -3.12 -3.76
N GLN A 106 8.31 -3.48 -3.35
CA GLN A 106 7.19 -2.55 -3.21
C GLN A 106 7.53 -1.40 -2.27
N THR A 107 8.10 -1.70 -1.11
CA THR A 107 8.55 -0.70 -0.13
C THR A 107 9.61 0.23 -0.72
N TRP A 108 10.59 -0.33 -1.44
CA TRP A 108 11.63 0.44 -2.11
C TRP A 108 11.07 1.37 -3.19
N MET A 109 10.12 0.89 -4.00
CA MET A 109 9.45 1.71 -5.02
C MET A 109 8.67 2.87 -4.40
N VAL A 110 7.98 2.63 -3.27
CA VAL A 110 7.29 3.68 -2.51
C VAL A 110 8.29 4.72 -1.98
N GLN A 111 9.39 4.28 -1.37
CA GLN A 111 10.45 5.17 -0.87
C GLN A 111 11.07 6.01 -2.01
N GLN A 112 11.34 5.38 -3.15
CA GLN A 112 11.85 6.07 -4.32
C GLN A 112 10.87 7.14 -4.82
N ALA A 113 9.58 6.82 -4.93
CA ALA A 113 8.55 7.78 -5.32
C ALA A 113 8.44 8.93 -4.33
N TYR A 114 8.52 8.65 -3.02
CA TYR A 114 8.55 9.64 -1.96
C TYR A 114 9.75 10.59 -2.06
N HIS A 115 10.97 10.06 -2.20
CA HIS A 115 12.16 10.90 -2.34
C HIS A 115 12.16 11.72 -3.65
N ASN A 116 11.44 11.26 -4.68
CA ASN A 116 11.24 12.02 -5.92
C ASN A 116 10.11 13.07 -5.85
N THR A 117 9.34 13.13 -4.74
CA THR A 117 8.15 13.99 -4.60
C THR A 117 8.44 15.46 -4.92
N ARG A 118 9.54 16.01 -4.39
CA ARG A 118 9.90 17.42 -4.60
C ARG A 118 10.07 17.73 -6.09
N ARG A 119 10.71 16.82 -6.84
CA ARG A 119 10.92 16.97 -8.28
C ARG A 119 9.62 16.80 -9.06
N ALA A 120 8.81 15.81 -8.69
CA ALA A 120 7.50 15.61 -9.31
C ALA A 120 6.66 16.88 -9.15
N MET A 121 6.51 17.38 -7.92
CA MET A 121 5.73 18.58 -7.61
C MET A 121 6.26 19.86 -8.28
N SER A 122 7.56 19.98 -8.56
CA SER A 122 8.10 21.17 -9.25
C SER A 122 7.72 21.26 -10.73
N THR A 123 7.16 20.20 -11.32
CA THR A 123 6.67 20.23 -12.72
C THR A 123 5.42 21.09 -12.89
N PHE A 124 4.76 21.44 -11.79
CA PHE A 124 3.56 22.27 -11.79
C PHE A 124 3.71 23.45 -10.83
N ALA A 125 3.33 24.64 -11.28
CA ALA A 125 3.32 25.84 -10.45
C ALA A 125 1.98 25.91 -9.67
N PHE A 126 1.98 25.42 -8.44
CA PHE A 126 0.82 25.56 -7.56
C PHE A 126 0.59 27.03 -7.17
N PRO A 127 -0.66 27.50 -7.12
CA PRO A 127 -0.95 28.83 -6.61
C PRO A 127 -0.47 29.00 -5.16
N ASP A 128 0.10 30.16 -4.85
CA ASP A 128 0.48 30.51 -3.47
C ASP A 128 -0.74 30.87 -2.59
N THR A 129 -1.91 31.00 -3.20
CA THR A 129 -3.18 31.21 -2.49
C THR A 129 -3.63 29.95 -1.74
N MET A 130 -4.51 30.10 -0.76
CA MET A 130 -5.13 28.96 -0.06
C MET A 130 -6.38 28.42 -0.78
N GLU A 131 -6.67 28.95 -1.97
CA GLU A 131 -7.84 28.60 -2.76
C GLU A 131 -7.74 27.21 -3.37
N THR A 132 -8.90 26.59 -3.56
CA THR A 132 -8.99 25.29 -4.22
C THR A 132 -8.75 25.46 -5.71
N CYS A 133 -7.78 24.72 -6.23
CA CYS A 133 -7.43 24.68 -7.64
C CYS A 133 -7.53 23.22 -8.14
N VAL A 134 -8.10 23.04 -9.32
CA VAL A 134 -8.10 21.76 -10.05
C VAL A 134 -7.72 22.07 -11.48
N ASP A 135 -6.51 21.71 -11.87
CA ASP A 135 -6.01 21.82 -13.23
C ASP A 135 -5.79 20.44 -13.82
N VAL A 136 -6.19 20.27 -15.07
CA VAL A 136 -6.01 19.04 -15.83
C VAL A 136 -5.65 19.43 -17.25
N ALA A 137 -4.53 18.92 -17.72
CA ALA A 137 -4.07 19.03 -19.09
C ALA A 137 -4.07 17.63 -19.74
N VAL A 138 -4.52 17.57 -20.99
CA VAL A 138 -4.42 16.38 -21.83
C VAL A 138 -3.63 16.76 -23.07
N THR A 139 -2.49 16.14 -23.25
CA THR A 139 -1.63 16.33 -24.42
C THR A 139 -1.66 15.08 -25.28
N VAL A 140 -1.68 15.24 -26.59
CA VAL A 140 -1.57 14.14 -27.54
C VAL A 140 -0.40 14.42 -28.45
N ASP A 141 0.61 13.57 -28.39
CA ASP A 141 1.85 13.65 -29.18
C ASP A 141 2.14 12.28 -29.79
N ASP A 142 2.54 12.22 -31.06
CA ASP A 142 2.84 10.97 -31.78
C ASP A 142 1.81 9.84 -31.57
N ASN A 143 0.52 10.18 -31.61
CA ASN A 143 -0.59 9.24 -31.38
C ASN A 143 -0.63 8.61 -29.98
N ARG A 144 0.08 9.18 -29.01
CA ARG A 144 0.03 8.84 -27.59
C ARG A 144 -0.52 9.99 -26.79
N MET A 145 -1.31 9.66 -25.80
CA MET A 145 -1.90 10.61 -24.89
C MET A 145 -1.18 10.62 -23.55
N THR A 146 -0.98 11.81 -23.01
CA THR A 146 -0.57 11.99 -21.62
C THR A 146 -1.57 12.89 -20.92
N ILE A 147 -1.99 12.47 -19.72
CA ILE A 147 -2.86 13.26 -18.85
C ILE A 147 -2.03 13.68 -17.66
N GLN A 148 -1.98 14.98 -17.40
CA GLN A 148 -1.38 15.54 -16.20
C GLN A 148 -2.46 16.31 -15.45
N GLY A 149 -2.53 16.15 -14.14
CA GLY A 149 -3.43 16.95 -13.33
C GLY A 149 -2.79 17.36 -12.02
N ALA A 150 -3.13 18.55 -11.58
CA ALA A 150 -2.69 19.15 -10.34
C ALA A 150 -3.90 19.65 -9.55
N VAL A 151 -3.89 19.41 -8.25
CA VAL A 151 -4.96 19.82 -7.35
C VAL A 151 -4.34 20.48 -6.13
N GLN A 152 -4.91 21.61 -5.71
CA GLN A 152 -4.64 22.21 -4.41
C GLN A 152 -5.96 22.38 -3.68
N CYS A 153 -5.99 22.07 -2.40
CA CYS A 153 -7.14 22.32 -1.52
C CYS A 153 -6.65 22.54 -0.09
N THR A 154 -7.38 23.33 0.68
CA THR A 154 -7.09 23.53 2.11
C THR A 154 -8.22 22.95 2.94
N PHE A 155 -7.87 22.14 3.93
CA PHE A 155 -8.82 21.51 4.84
C PHE A 155 -8.70 22.09 6.26
N PRO A 156 -9.81 22.41 6.94
CA PRO A 156 -9.83 22.91 8.32
C PRO A 156 -9.66 21.75 9.33
N HIS A 157 -8.65 20.91 9.11
CA HIS A 157 -8.30 19.79 9.99
C HIS A 157 -6.80 19.73 10.22
N SER A 158 -6.41 19.12 11.35
CA SER A 158 -5.00 18.86 11.65
C SER A 158 -4.39 17.88 10.65
N LEU A 159 -3.06 17.99 10.46
CA LEU A 159 -2.31 17.11 9.55
C LEU A 159 -2.60 15.65 9.86
N HIS A 160 -2.51 15.23 11.13
CA HIS A 160 -2.77 13.85 11.55
C HIS A 160 -4.14 13.34 11.10
N LYS A 161 -5.20 14.15 11.24
CA LYS A 161 -6.55 13.73 10.83
C LYS A 161 -6.65 13.62 9.30
N LEU A 162 -6.07 14.57 8.57
CA LEU A 162 -6.07 14.53 7.10
C LEU A 162 -5.23 13.38 6.56
N SER A 163 -4.05 13.12 7.11
CA SER A 163 -3.15 12.03 6.71
C SER A 163 -3.86 10.67 6.80
N ARG A 164 -4.56 10.42 7.90
CA ARG A 164 -5.36 9.20 8.08
C ARG A 164 -6.51 9.12 7.06
N ALA A 165 -7.23 10.22 6.85
CA ALA A 165 -8.31 10.27 5.87
C ALA A 165 -7.83 10.00 4.44
N LEU A 166 -6.71 10.62 4.05
CA LEU A 166 -6.10 10.42 2.73
C LEU A 166 -5.69 8.97 2.51
N TRP A 167 -5.11 8.32 3.52
CA TRP A 167 -4.76 6.90 3.41
C TRP A 167 -5.97 6.00 3.16
N VAL A 168 -7.06 6.26 3.89
CA VAL A 168 -8.32 5.53 3.70
C VAL A 168 -8.89 5.81 2.32
N VAL A 169 -8.91 7.07 1.89
CA VAL A 169 -9.46 7.48 0.60
C VAL A 169 -8.69 6.84 -0.54
N GLU A 170 -7.36 6.92 -0.55
CA GLU A 170 -6.53 6.36 -1.62
C GLU A 170 -6.78 4.86 -1.81
N ASN A 171 -6.96 4.11 -0.73
CA ASN A 171 -7.17 2.67 -0.78
C ASN A 171 -8.64 2.26 -0.96
N THR A 172 -9.60 3.19 -1.02
CA THR A 172 -11.03 2.88 -1.16
C THR A 172 -11.76 3.69 -2.22
N PHE A 173 -11.06 4.60 -2.90
CA PHE A 173 -11.68 5.48 -3.89
C PHE A 173 -12.24 4.72 -5.09
N THR A 174 -11.60 3.64 -5.54
CA THR A 174 -12.11 2.81 -6.65
C THR A 174 -13.50 2.24 -6.34
N ASP A 175 -13.69 1.69 -5.13
CA ASP A 175 -14.98 1.20 -4.66
C ASP A 175 -16.02 2.33 -4.55
N TYR A 176 -15.59 3.50 -4.10
CA TYR A 176 -16.47 4.66 -3.99
C TYR A 176 -16.94 5.17 -5.36
N VAL A 177 -16.06 5.19 -6.36
CA VAL A 177 -16.41 5.59 -7.73
C VAL A 177 -17.39 4.61 -8.35
N ARG A 178 -17.20 3.30 -8.12
CA ARG A 178 -18.03 2.22 -8.67
C ARG A 178 -19.41 2.17 -8.02
N ASP A 179 -19.45 2.08 -6.69
CA ASP A 179 -20.67 1.68 -5.95
C ASP A 179 -21.15 2.76 -4.96
N ARG A 180 -20.47 3.91 -4.86
CA ARG A 180 -20.69 4.92 -3.80
C ARG A 180 -20.57 4.35 -2.39
N ARG A 181 -19.85 3.25 -2.25
CA ARG A 181 -19.63 2.54 -0.98
C ARG A 181 -18.65 3.31 -0.11
N MET A 182 -19.07 3.64 1.11
CA MET A 182 -18.18 4.22 2.13
C MET A 182 -17.30 3.12 2.74
N PRO A 183 -16.06 3.44 3.16
CA PRO A 183 -15.20 2.49 3.86
C PRO A 183 -15.85 2.05 5.18
N THR A 184 -15.80 0.75 5.48
CA THR A 184 -16.30 0.22 6.76
C THR A 184 -15.29 0.51 7.88
N ARG A 185 -15.76 0.48 9.14
CA ARG A 185 -14.87 0.63 10.31
C ARG A 185 -13.74 -0.41 10.32
N SER A 186 -14.03 -1.66 9.94
CA SER A 186 -13.03 -2.72 9.86
C SER A 186 -11.98 -2.45 8.79
N GLN A 187 -12.37 -1.95 7.60
CA GLN A 187 -11.41 -1.56 6.56
C GLN A 187 -10.51 -0.42 7.05
N VAL A 188 -11.08 0.61 7.70
CA VAL A 188 -10.29 1.71 8.27
C VAL A 188 -9.28 1.21 9.31
N GLN A 189 -9.67 0.28 10.19
CA GLN A 189 -8.77 -0.29 11.20
C GLN A 189 -7.61 -1.05 10.58
N VAL A 190 -7.86 -1.87 9.55
CA VAL A 190 -6.77 -2.58 8.84
C VAL A 190 -5.80 -1.59 8.19
N LEU A 191 -6.32 -0.52 7.61
CA LEU A 191 -5.50 0.52 6.97
C LEU A 191 -4.66 1.31 7.97
N ASP A 192 -5.09 1.45 9.23
CA ASP A 192 -4.32 2.15 10.26
C ASP A 192 -2.98 1.44 10.56
N ASP A 193 -2.89 0.12 10.35
CA ASP A 193 -1.72 -0.71 10.69
C ASP A 193 -0.72 -0.90 9.53
N VAL A 194 -1.08 -0.49 8.31
CA VAL A 194 -0.25 -0.68 7.12
C VAL A 194 0.07 0.65 6.45
N ARG A 195 1.23 0.73 5.80
CA ARG A 195 1.70 1.94 5.09
C ARG A 195 2.13 1.69 3.65
N VAL A 196 2.21 0.42 3.24
CA VAL A 196 2.46 0.01 1.86
C VAL A 196 1.45 -1.06 1.52
N ILE A 197 0.76 -0.88 0.40
CA ILE A 197 -0.28 -1.80 -0.06
C ILE A 197 -0.13 -2.00 -1.55
N TYR A 198 -0.08 -3.26 -1.96
CA TYR A 198 -0.19 -3.65 -3.36
C TYR A 198 -1.52 -4.39 -3.59
N HIS A 199 -2.35 -3.85 -4.45
CA HIS A 199 -3.63 -4.43 -4.83
C HIS A 199 -3.68 -4.70 -6.33
N ARG A 200 -4.22 -5.86 -6.69
CA ARG A 200 -4.51 -6.23 -8.07
C ARG A 200 -6.01 -6.33 -8.23
N GLU A 201 -6.58 -5.38 -8.95
CA GLU A 201 -7.99 -5.41 -9.32
C GLU A 201 -8.14 -5.57 -10.83
N GLN A 202 -9.12 -6.38 -11.23
CA GLN A 202 -9.62 -6.38 -12.59
C GLN A 202 -10.90 -5.57 -12.59
N ASP A 203 -10.92 -4.46 -13.33
CA ASP A 203 -12.15 -3.67 -13.46
C ASP A 203 -13.22 -4.53 -14.16
N PRO A 204 -14.39 -4.76 -13.52
CA PRO A 204 -15.45 -5.59 -14.11
C PRO A 204 -16.22 -4.86 -15.22
N SER A 205 -15.85 -3.61 -15.58
CA SER A 205 -16.49 -2.87 -16.66
C SER A 205 -16.60 -3.71 -17.94
N PRO A 206 -17.84 -3.97 -18.43
CA PRO A 206 -18.05 -4.82 -19.59
C PRO A 206 -17.62 -4.17 -20.91
N ARG A 207 -17.32 -2.86 -20.91
CA ARG A 207 -16.98 -2.12 -22.14
C ARG A 207 -15.49 -2.17 -22.48
N GLN A 208 -14.64 -2.00 -21.48
CA GLN A 208 -13.19 -2.07 -21.62
C GLN A 208 -12.59 -2.46 -20.27
N ARG A 209 -11.82 -3.56 -20.26
CA ARG A 209 -11.15 -4.05 -19.06
C ARG A 209 -9.85 -3.29 -18.87
N ILE A 210 -9.66 -2.75 -17.66
CA ILE A 210 -8.45 -2.06 -17.25
C ILE A 210 -7.87 -2.82 -16.06
N GLN A 211 -6.64 -3.28 -16.20
CA GLN A 211 -5.88 -3.91 -15.13
C GLN A 211 -5.36 -2.83 -14.18
N LYS A 212 -5.67 -2.96 -12.89
CA LYS A 212 -5.24 -2.04 -11.85
C LYS A 212 -4.30 -2.76 -10.89
N ASN A 213 -3.01 -2.72 -11.20
CA ASN A 213 -1.94 -3.17 -10.31
C ASN A 213 -1.48 -1.99 -9.46
N SER A 214 -2.25 -1.64 -8.45
CA SER A 214 -2.10 -0.41 -7.67
C SER A 214 -1.14 -0.61 -6.50
N LEU A 215 -0.02 0.10 -6.52
CA LEU A 215 0.89 0.23 -5.38
C LEU A 215 0.63 1.58 -4.69
N HIS A 216 0.18 1.51 -3.45
CA HIS A 216 0.00 2.67 -2.58
C HIS A 216 1.06 2.68 -1.48
N GLY A 217 1.51 3.86 -1.12
CA GLY A 217 2.44 4.06 -0.01
C GLY A 217 2.15 5.35 0.73
N GLN A 218 2.29 5.38 2.05
CA GLN A 218 2.20 6.60 2.84
C GLN A 218 3.40 6.75 3.76
N ILE A 219 4.03 7.92 3.71
CA ILE A 219 5.15 8.28 4.55
C ILE A 219 4.80 9.57 5.30
N GLU A 220 4.86 9.51 6.62
CA GLU A 220 4.54 10.59 7.54
C GLU A 220 5.86 11.24 8.01
N ASP A 221 5.96 12.55 7.85
CA ASP A 221 7.01 13.40 8.41
C ASP A 221 6.44 14.27 9.55
N ARG A 222 7.28 15.10 10.17
CA ARG A 222 6.87 16.00 11.25
C ARG A 222 5.76 16.98 10.83
N ASP A 223 5.95 17.61 9.67
CA ASP A 223 5.12 18.73 9.19
C ASP A 223 4.42 18.44 7.85
N ALA A 224 4.63 17.25 7.30
CA ALA A 224 3.97 16.82 6.08
C ALA A 224 3.65 15.32 6.10
N THR A 225 2.73 14.89 5.24
CA THR A 225 2.52 13.49 4.93
C THR A 225 2.41 13.36 3.42
N THR A 226 3.14 12.41 2.86
CA THR A 226 3.11 12.12 1.44
C THR A 226 2.50 10.75 1.21
N THR A 227 1.40 10.71 0.49
CA THR A 227 0.84 9.47 -0.05
C THR A 227 1.20 9.38 -1.53
N VAL A 228 1.72 8.23 -1.95
CA VAL A 228 2.10 7.94 -3.32
C VAL A 228 1.24 6.81 -3.88
N PHE A 229 0.94 6.93 -5.17
CA PHE A 229 0.31 5.90 -5.97
C PHE A 229 1.17 5.60 -7.18
N ARG A 230 1.32 4.33 -7.52
CA ARG A 230 1.97 3.90 -8.74
C ARG A 230 1.30 2.67 -9.32
N THR A 231 1.13 2.64 -10.64
CA THR A 231 0.76 1.40 -11.34
C THR A 231 1.99 0.54 -11.59
N ILE A 232 1.94 -0.73 -11.19
CA ILE A 232 2.90 -1.76 -11.59
C ILE A 232 2.51 -2.27 -12.97
N VAL A 233 3.14 -1.74 -14.01
CA VAL A 233 2.89 -2.08 -15.43
C VAL A 233 3.27 -3.54 -15.74
N HIS A 234 4.35 -4.03 -15.11
CA HIS A 234 4.84 -5.38 -15.34
C HIS A 234 5.02 -6.12 -14.01
N ASP A 235 4.26 -7.19 -13.80
CA ASP A 235 4.39 -8.07 -12.62
C ASP A 235 4.67 -9.49 -13.10
N GLU A 236 5.89 -9.98 -12.88
CA GLU A 236 6.30 -11.30 -13.37
C GLU A 236 5.63 -12.46 -12.63
N ALA A 237 5.21 -12.26 -11.39
CA ALA A 237 4.44 -13.30 -10.68
C ALA A 237 3.05 -13.46 -11.29
N PHE A 238 2.55 -12.41 -11.96
CA PHE A 238 1.23 -12.37 -12.54
C PHE A 238 1.22 -11.66 -13.90
N PRO A 239 1.87 -12.25 -14.92
CA PRO A 239 2.03 -11.61 -16.22
C PRO A 239 0.66 -11.38 -16.87
N SER A 240 0.51 -10.22 -17.52
CA SER A 240 -0.67 -9.97 -18.34
C SER A 240 -0.59 -10.83 -19.60
N GLN A 241 -1.62 -11.66 -19.80
CA GLN A 241 -1.72 -12.55 -20.98
C GLN A 241 -2.77 -12.05 -21.98
N SER A 242 -3.49 -10.97 -21.65
CA SER A 242 -4.63 -10.51 -22.43
C SER A 242 -4.23 -9.38 -23.39
N ALA A 243 -4.43 -9.61 -24.68
CA ALA A 243 -4.25 -8.58 -25.71
C ALA A 243 -5.32 -7.48 -25.68
N THR A 244 -6.41 -7.68 -24.94
CA THR A 244 -7.55 -6.75 -24.86
C THR A 244 -7.63 -6.01 -23.54
N GLU A 245 -6.86 -6.41 -22.54
CA GLU A 245 -6.84 -5.75 -21.23
C GLU A 245 -5.82 -4.62 -21.25
N TRP A 246 -6.26 -3.43 -20.85
CA TRP A 246 -5.41 -2.24 -20.87
C TRP A 246 -4.74 -2.05 -19.52
N ILE A 247 -3.50 -1.59 -19.54
CA ILE A 247 -2.80 -1.07 -18.39
C ILE A 247 -2.43 0.39 -18.65
N LEU A 248 -2.66 1.23 -17.64
CA LEU A 248 -2.42 2.66 -17.71
C LEU A 248 -1.27 3.00 -16.77
N ASP A 249 -0.13 3.40 -17.33
CA ASP A 249 1.01 3.77 -16.51
C ASP A 249 0.73 5.08 -15.78
N SER A 250 0.41 4.98 -14.49
CA SER A 250 -0.08 6.10 -13.68
C SER A 250 0.80 6.31 -12.45
N SER A 251 1.10 7.56 -12.14
CA SER A 251 1.77 7.99 -10.90
C SER A 251 0.97 9.11 -10.27
N GLU A 252 0.72 9.05 -8.97
CA GLU A 252 0.09 10.14 -8.23
C GLU A 252 0.88 10.42 -6.94
N TRP A 253 0.96 11.68 -6.56
CA TRP A 253 1.50 12.16 -5.29
C TRP A 253 0.45 13.03 -4.62
N TYR A 254 0.24 12.81 -3.33
CA TYR A 254 -0.59 13.63 -2.45
C TYR A 254 0.25 14.08 -1.28
N VAL A 255 0.53 15.38 -1.20
CA VAL A 255 1.33 15.99 -0.16
C VAL A 255 0.42 16.85 0.71
N ALA A 256 0.17 16.38 1.92
CA ALA A 256 -0.52 17.12 2.97
C ALA A 256 0.51 17.85 3.81
N GLU A 257 0.44 19.18 3.87
CA GLU A 257 1.38 20.03 4.61
C GLU A 257 0.64 20.79 5.71
N ARG A 258 1.22 20.81 6.91
CA ARG A 258 0.70 21.61 8.02
C ARG A 258 0.92 23.10 7.72
N VAL A 259 -0.18 23.86 7.63
CA VAL A 259 -0.13 25.33 7.52
C VAL A 259 -0.45 25.98 8.87
N GLY A 260 -1.22 25.30 9.72
CA GLY A 260 -1.48 25.70 11.10
C GLY A 260 -1.84 24.51 11.99
N PRO A 261 -2.19 24.73 13.27
CA PRO A 261 -2.53 23.65 14.19
C PRO A 261 -3.74 22.81 13.72
N THR A 262 -4.72 23.47 13.10
CA THR A 262 -5.98 22.89 12.65
C THR A 262 -6.23 23.13 11.15
N THR A 263 -5.17 23.41 10.39
CA THR A 263 -5.29 23.70 8.96
C THR A 263 -4.18 23.00 8.20
N THR A 264 -4.59 22.23 7.20
CA THR A 264 -3.67 21.43 6.39
C THR A 264 -3.96 21.68 4.92
N ARG A 265 -2.92 21.98 4.15
CA ARG A 265 -3.01 22.13 2.70
C ARG A 265 -2.68 20.80 2.04
N LEU A 266 -3.51 20.39 1.10
CA LEU A 266 -3.26 19.25 0.24
C LEU A 266 -2.85 19.75 -1.14
N ARG A 267 -1.72 19.26 -1.64
CA ARG A 267 -1.32 19.36 -3.04
C ARG A 267 -1.26 17.96 -3.62
N ALA A 268 -1.92 17.75 -4.75
CA ALA A 268 -1.84 16.51 -5.49
C ALA A 268 -1.32 16.77 -6.90
N LEU A 269 -0.50 15.85 -7.39
CA LEU A 269 -0.05 15.83 -8.77
C LEU A 269 -0.18 14.41 -9.27
N TYR A 270 -0.71 14.24 -10.47
CA TYR A 270 -0.72 12.94 -11.12
C TYR A 270 -0.40 13.03 -12.60
N THR A 271 0.14 11.93 -13.11
CA THR A 271 0.34 11.69 -14.53
C THR A 271 -0.23 10.33 -14.88
N MET A 272 -0.92 10.24 -16.01
CA MET A 272 -1.40 8.98 -16.58
C MET A 272 -0.99 8.94 -18.04
N GLN A 273 -0.26 7.89 -18.42
CA GLN A 273 0.21 7.68 -19.78
C GLN A 273 -0.84 6.96 -20.63
N HIS A 274 -0.56 6.92 -21.93
CA HIS A 274 -1.37 6.25 -22.93
C HIS A 274 -1.57 4.76 -22.58
N PRO A 275 -2.78 4.20 -22.75
CA PRO A 275 -3.02 2.80 -22.45
C PRO A 275 -2.18 1.84 -23.31
N GLU A 276 -1.69 0.79 -22.67
CA GLU A 276 -0.92 -0.29 -23.31
C GLU A 276 -1.56 -1.65 -23.02
N THR A 277 -1.23 -2.65 -23.83
CA THR A 277 -1.59 -4.05 -23.61
C THR A 277 -0.31 -4.90 -23.63
N CYS A 278 -0.43 -6.21 -23.41
CA CYS A 278 0.72 -7.10 -23.55
C CYS A 278 1.31 -7.15 -24.97
N THR A 279 0.56 -6.69 -25.98
CA THR A 279 1.00 -6.65 -27.39
C THR A 279 1.52 -5.27 -27.82
N GLY A 280 1.45 -4.26 -26.95
CA GLY A 280 1.93 -2.91 -27.23
C GLY A 280 0.88 -1.82 -27.04
N THR A 281 1.13 -0.66 -27.64
CA THR A 281 0.31 0.55 -27.47
C THR A 281 -1.08 0.40 -28.06
N VAL A 282 -2.10 0.81 -27.30
CA VAL A 282 -3.49 0.82 -27.79
C VAL A 282 -3.66 1.88 -28.88
N PRO A 283 -4.25 1.58 -30.06
CA PRO A 283 -4.53 2.60 -31.05
C PRO A 283 -5.50 3.67 -30.54
N MET A 284 -5.30 4.92 -30.95
CA MET A 284 -6.15 6.05 -30.54
C MET A 284 -7.61 5.88 -30.98
N GLU A 285 -7.85 5.23 -32.11
CA GLU A 285 -9.17 4.88 -32.63
C GLU A 285 -9.87 3.88 -31.69
N THR A 286 -9.12 2.91 -31.16
CA THR A 286 -9.63 1.96 -30.17
C THR A 286 -9.98 2.67 -28.86
N LEU A 287 -9.15 3.62 -28.42
CA LEU A 287 -9.44 4.47 -27.26
C LEU A 287 -10.69 5.32 -27.48
N ALA A 288 -10.81 5.97 -28.63
CA ALA A 288 -11.97 6.77 -29.01
C ALA A 288 -13.25 5.92 -29.02
N ASN A 289 -13.22 4.72 -29.63
CA ASN A 289 -14.35 3.79 -29.66
C ASN A 289 -14.78 3.35 -28.25
N ALA A 290 -13.83 3.00 -27.37
CA ALA A 290 -14.13 2.63 -25.99
C ALA A 290 -14.83 3.78 -25.22
N MET A 291 -14.49 5.02 -25.57
CA MET A 291 -15.11 6.24 -25.02
C MET A 291 -16.34 6.73 -25.80
N GLN A 292 -16.75 6.00 -26.85
CA GLN A 292 -17.88 6.31 -27.74
C GLN A 292 -17.72 7.66 -28.46
N ILE A 293 -16.50 7.95 -28.90
CA ILE A 293 -16.16 9.15 -29.66
C ILE A 293 -16.10 8.78 -31.15
N PRO A 294 -16.81 9.48 -32.03
CA PRO A 294 -16.77 9.20 -33.47
C PRO A 294 -15.35 9.37 -34.05
N ILE A 295 -14.99 8.49 -34.99
CA ILE A 295 -13.71 8.52 -35.69
C ILE A 295 -13.86 9.41 -36.92
N ASP A 296 -13.42 10.66 -36.81
CA ASP A 296 -13.35 11.66 -37.87
C ASP A 296 -12.19 12.63 -37.58
N GLU A 297 -12.04 13.68 -38.39
CA GLU A 297 -10.99 14.69 -38.26
C GLU A 297 -10.96 15.38 -36.88
N ARG A 298 -12.09 15.42 -36.17
CA ARG A 298 -12.23 16.04 -34.83
C ARG A 298 -12.20 15.04 -33.69
N MET A 299 -11.86 13.78 -33.95
CA MET A 299 -11.77 12.71 -32.94
C MET A 299 -10.84 13.11 -31.79
N ARG A 300 -9.64 13.60 -32.10
CA ARG A 300 -8.61 13.95 -31.10
C ARG A 300 -9.05 15.10 -30.20
N GLU A 301 -9.60 16.16 -30.78
CA GLU A 301 -10.13 17.31 -30.02
C GLU A 301 -11.20 16.86 -29.01
N ARG A 302 -12.16 16.05 -29.48
CA ARG A 302 -13.24 15.53 -28.62
C ARG A 302 -12.73 14.61 -27.54
N LEU A 303 -11.74 13.77 -27.85
CA LEU A 303 -11.11 12.89 -26.88
C LEU A 303 -10.40 13.68 -25.77
N CYS A 304 -9.57 14.66 -26.14
CA CYS A 304 -8.89 15.54 -25.17
C CYS A 304 -9.90 16.24 -24.26
N ALA A 305 -10.94 16.87 -24.85
CA ALA A 305 -11.96 17.57 -24.08
C ALA A 305 -12.74 16.63 -23.14
N ARG A 306 -13.12 15.43 -23.63
CA ARG A 306 -13.83 14.40 -22.86
C ARG A 306 -13.03 13.98 -21.63
N LEU A 307 -11.74 13.72 -21.82
CA LEU A 307 -10.84 13.27 -20.77
C LEU A 307 -10.53 14.38 -19.78
N GLN A 308 -10.19 15.57 -20.26
CA GLN A 308 -9.93 16.73 -19.41
C GLN A 308 -11.13 17.00 -18.50
N HIS A 309 -12.35 17.02 -19.06
CA HIS A 309 -13.58 17.20 -18.28
C HIS A 309 -13.83 16.03 -17.31
N GLY A 310 -13.63 14.78 -17.76
CA GLY A 310 -13.82 13.58 -16.96
C GLY A 310 -12.91 13.55 -15.74
N HIS A 311 -11.62 13.83 -15.93
CA HIS A 311 -10.61 13.89 -14.89
C HIS A 311 -10.86 15.05 -13.93
N ALA A 312 -11.17 16.26 -14.42
CA ALA A 312 -11.51 17.38 -13.55
C ALA A 312 -12.72 17.06 -12.66
N ARG A 313 -13.75 16.41 -13.23
CA ARG A 313 -14.92 15.94 -12.46
C ARG A 313 -14.54 14.86 -11.44
N GLN A 314 -13.69 13.90 -11.81
CA GLN A 314 -13.20 12.86 -10.89
C GLN A 314 -12.40 13.46 -9.72
N ARG A 315 -11.57 14.49 -9.96
CA ARG A 315 -10.79 15.15 -8.90
C ARG A 315 -11.67 15.95 -7.95
N ARG A 316 -12.71 16.63 -8.44
CA ARG A 316 -13.73 17.24 -7.56
C ARG A 316 -14.47 16.20 -6.72
N LEU A 317 -14.82 15.07 -7.33
CA LEU A 317 -15.45 13.97 -6.62
C LEU A 317 -14.53 13.37 -5.55
N TYR A 318 -13.24 13.25 -5.84
CA TYR A 318 -12.22 12.82 -4.90
C TYR A 318 -12.16 13.74 -3.68
N LEU A 319 -12.05 15.06 -3.89
CA LEU A 319 -12.02 16.02 -2.78
C LEU A 319 -13.29 15.94 -1.90
N ALA A 320 -14.47 15.83 -2.53
CA ALA A 320 -15.73 15.64 -1.80
C ALA A 320 -15.76 14.32 -1.02
N PHE A 321 -15.09 13.28 -1.51
CA PHE A 321 -14.96 12.01 -0.79
C PHE A 321 -14.00 12.12 0.39
N VAL A 322 -12.90 12.85 0.26
CA VAL A 322 -12.00 13.20 1.37
C VAL A 322 -12.76 13.88 2.51
N GLU A 323 -13.60 14.88 2.20
CA GLU A 323 -14.45 15.53 3.20
C GLU A 323 -15.41 14.56 3.89
N LYS A 324 -16.06 13.67 3.14
CA LYS A 324 -16.95 12.65 3.72
C LYS A 324 -16.21 11.71 4.67
N VAL A 325 -15.02 11.25 4.29
CA VAL A 325 -14.20 10.38 5.14
C VAL A 325 -13.72 11.14 6.38
N LEU A 326 -13.30 12.40 6.23
CA LEU A 326 -12.92 13.26 7.37
C LEU A 326 -14.04 13.43 8.41
N LEU A 327 -15.29 13.57 7.94
CA LEU A 327 -16.46 13.65 8.80
C LEU A 327 -16.79 12.30 9.45
N ALA A 328 -16.60 11.19 8.73
CA ALA A 328 -16.85 9.84 9.23
C ALA A 328 -15.77 9.34 10.20
N LEU A 329 -14.54 9.84 10.08
CA LEU A 329 -13.46 9.60 11.03
C LEU A 329 -13.74 10.39 12.33
N VAL A 330 -14.55 9.78 13.21
CA VAL A 330 -14.67 10.21 14.60
C VAL A 330 -13.28 10.16 15.24
N GLU A 331 -12.95 11.17 16.05
CA GLU A 331 -11.74 11.20 16.86
C GLU A 331 -11.76 10.00 17.81
N ILE A 332 -11.15 8.90 17.39
CA ILE A 332 -10.81 7.80 18.27
C ILE A 332 -9.45 8.21 18.84
N PRO A 333 -9.36 8.59 20.13
CA PRO A 333 -8.06 8.78 20.75
C PRO A 333 -7.30 7.47 20.59
N LYS A 334 -6.06 7.53 20.10
CA LYS A 334 -5.11 6.44 20.31
C LYS A 334 -4.92 6.34 21.82
N TRP A 335 -5.72 5.52 22.49
CA TRP A 335 -5.45 5.14 23.87
C TRP A 335 -4.12 4.40 23.86
N GLY A 336 -3.11 4.99 24.51
CA GLY A 336 -1.85 4.30 24.81
C GLY A 336 -0.58 5.08 24.47
N THR A 337 -0.29 6.14 25.23
CA THR A 337 1.10 6.41 25.67
C THR A 337 1.06 7.23 26.95
N GLN A 338 0.74 6.57 28.06
CA GLN A 338 1.29 6.93 29.36
C GLN A 338 2.29 5.84 29.71
N ILE A 339 3.57 6.17 29.57
CA ILE A 339 4.65 5.66 30.43
C ILE A 339 5.28 6.90 31.05
#